data_AF-W3AL98-F1
#
_entry.id   AF-W3AL98-F1
#
_cell.length_a   1.000
_cell.length_b   1.000
_cell.length_c   1.000
_cell.angle_alpha   90.00
_cell.angle_beta   90.00
_cell.angle_gamma   90.00
#
_symmetry.space_group_name_H-M   'P 1'
#
loop_
_entity.id
_entity.type
_entity.pdbx_description
1 polymer ?
#
loop_
_entity_poly.entity_id
_entity_poly.type
_entity_poly.pdbx_seq_one_letter_code
_entity_poly.pdbx_strand_id
1 'polypeptide(L)'
;MVHDWETKHTVINGERLHFDGTAIGLFGNWIKWFLLTVITCGIYGFWVGIKLKKWKVAHTYTDSGRGMTSYFDGGLLQLIGYHILGCLVTFCTCGICLPWAYTMVYNWEIKHTVINGRRMQFDGTAVELFGNWIKWFLLTLITFGIYGFWLGIKLLKWKVKHTYFV
;
A
#
# COMPACT_ATOMS: atom_id res chain seq x y z
N MET A 1 -7.16 0.13 -12.87
CA MET A 1 -8.52 0.65 -12.67
C MET A 1 -8.76 1.05 -11.21
N VAL A 2 -8.69 0.12 -10.23
CA VAL A 2 -8.90 0.48 -8.80
C VAL A 2 -7.91 1.55 -8.31
N HIS A 3 -6.61 1.38 -8.56
CA HIS A 3 -5.59 2.34 -8.13
C HIS A 3 -5.78 3.75 -8.73
N ASP A 4 -6.22 3.82 -10.00
CA ASP A 4 -6.51 5.10 -10.66
C ASP A 4 -7.69 5.83 -9.98
N TRP A 5 -8.72 5.06 -9.61
CA TRP A 5 -9.84 5.59 -8.84
C TRP A 5 -9.41 6.07 -7.45
N GLU A 6 -8.59 5.30 -6.74
CA GLU A 6 -8.04 5.69 -5.44
C GLU A 6 -7.24 6.99 -5.52
N THR A 7 -6.35 7.14 -6.50
CA THR A 7 -5.53 8.35 -6.67
C THR A 7 -6.38 9.59 -6.93
N LYS A 8 -7.40 9.48 -7.79
CA LYS A 8 -8.30 10.61 -8.12
C LYS A 8 -9.10 11.13 -6.94
N HIS A 9 -9.37 10.27 -5.96
CA HIS A 9 -10.12 10.60 -4.75
C HIS A 9 -9.23 10.82 -3.51
N THR A 10 -7.91 10.78 -3.67
CA THR A 10 -6.95 10.99 -2.59
C THR A 10 -6.33 12.39 -2.71
N VAL A 11 -6.49 13.18 -1.65
CA VAL A 11 -5.87 14.50 -1.51
C VAL A 11 -4.97 14.46 -0.28
N ILE A 12 -3.69 14.78 -0.46
CA ILE A 12 -2.68 14.80 0.61
C ILE A 12 -2.14 16.21 0.69
N ASN A 13 -2.24 16.85 1.88
CA ASN A 13 -1.84 18.25 2.09
C ASN A 13 -2.46 19.26 1.10
N GLY A 14 -3.67 19.00 0.60
CA GLY A 14 -4.35 19.85 -0.37
C GLY A 14 -3.98 19.60 -1.84
N GLU A 15 -2.98 18.76 -2.13
CA GLU A 15 -2.62 18.35 -3.49
C GLU A 15 -3.30 17.02 -3.86
N ARG A 16 -3.84 16.92 -5.08
CA ARG A 16 -4.45 15.68 -5.58
C ARG A 16 -3.39 14.80 -6.24
N LEU A 17 -3.53 13.49 -6.07
CA LEU A 17 -2.71 12.50 -6.78
C LEU A 17 -3.29 12.21 -8.16
N HIS A 18 -2.43 12.21 -9.16
CA HIS A 18 -2.71 11.84 -10.53
C HIS A 18 -1.93 10.59 -10.91
N PHE A 19 -2.58 9.70 -11.64
CA PHE A 19 -2.01 8.46 -12.13
C PHE A 19 -2.14 8.41 -13.65
N ASP A 20 -1.02 8.25 -14.37
CA ASP A 20 -0.99 8.18 -15.85
C ASP A 20 -0.67 6.78 -16.39
N GLY A 21 -0.55 5.80 -15.50
CA GLY A 21 -0.20 4.43 -15.88
C GLY A 21 -1.26 3.76 -16.76
N THR A 22 -0.85 3.31 -17.95
CA THR A 22 -1.73 2.61 -18.90
C THR A 22 -1.75 1.10 -18.64
N ALA A 23 -2.93 0.47 -18.75
CA ALA A 23 -3.09 -0.97 -18.57
C ALA A 23 -2.23 -1.80 -19.56
N ILE A 24 -2.12 -1.35 -20.81
CA ILE A 24 -1.27 -1.98 -21.84
C ILE A 24 0.22 -1.93 -21.45
N GLY A 25 0.68 -0.80 -20.89
CA GLY A 25 2.05 -0.65 -20.40
C GLY A 25 2.36 -1.59 -19.23
N LEU A 26 1.41 -1.74 -18.30
CA LEU A 26 1.50 -2.72 -17.22
C LEU A 26 1.49 -4.16 -17.76
N PHE A 27 0.63 -4.46 -18.73
CA PHE A 27 0.48 -5.80 -19.31
C PHE A 27 1.77 -6.27 -19.99
N GLY A 28 2.45 -5.37 -20.72
CA GLY A 28 3.76 -5.68 -21.31
C GLY A 28 4.82 -6.01 -20.25
N ASN A 29 4.86 -5.27 -19.15
CA ASN A 29 5.75 -5.58 -18.02
C ASN A 29 5.35 -6.89 -17.31
N TRP A 30 4.05 -7.15 -17.20
CA TRP A 30 3.52 -8.36 -16.58
C TRP A 30 3.90 -9.61 -17.37
N ILE A 31 3.81 -9.59 -18.71
CA ILE A 31 4.27 -10.70 -19.56
C ILE A 31 5.77 -10.95 -19.39
N LYS A 32 6.60 -9.89 -19.38
CA LYS A 32 8.04 -10.02 -19.15
C LYS A 32 8.33 -10.70 -17.80
N TRP A 33 7.62 -10.29 -16.75
CA TRP A 33 7.76 -10.88 -15.43
C TRP A 33 7.24 -12.31 -15.35
N PHE A 34 6.16 -12.62 -16.06
CA PHE A 34 5.61 -13.96 -16.13
C PHE A 34 6.59 -14.93 -16.80
N LEU A 35 7.15 -14.56 -17.96
CA LEU A 35 8.17 -15.35 -18.66
C LEU A 35 9.41 -15.59 -17.79
N LEU A 36 9.92 -14.54 -17.13
CA LEU A 36 11.03 -14.67 -16.19
C LEU A 36 10.70 -15.60 -15.01
N THR A 37 9.47 -15.57 -14.52
CA THR A 37 9.01 -16.45 -13.43
C THR A 37 8.98 -17.91 -13.87
N VAL A 38 8.49 -18.19 -15.09
CA VAL A 38 8.50 -19.55 -15.64
C VAL A 38 9.93 -20.07 -15.82
N ILE A 39 10.84 -19.25 -16.38
CA ILE A 39 12.24 -19.63 -16.61
C ILE A 39 13.00 -19.87 -15.30
N THR A 40 12.70 -19.10 -14.26
CA THR A 40 13.36 -19.21 -12.94
C THR A 40 12.66 -20.19 -11.99
N CYS A 41 11.79 -21.07 -12.51
CA CYS A 41 11.02 -22.03 -11.70
C CYS A 41 10.27 -21.36 -10.52
N GLY A 42 9.72 -20.17 -10.73
CA GLY A 42 8.93 -19.45 -9.73
C GLY A 42 9.72 -18.46 -8.86
N ILE A 43 11.05 -18.49 -8.85
CA ILE A 43 11.87 -17.64 -7.97
C ILE A 43 11.68 -16.15 -8.27
N TYR A 44 11.50 -15.77 -9.54
CA TYR A 44 11.26 -14.37 -9.88
C TYR A 44 9.91 -13.84 -9.39
N GLY A 45 8.95 -14.72 -9.06
CA GLY A 45 7.65 -14.36 -8.50
C GLY A 45 7.75 -13.48 -7.25
N PHE A 46 8.78 -13.71 -6.43
CA PHE A 46 9.07 -12.89 -5.23
C PHE A 46 9.36 -11.42 -5.55
N TRP A 47 9.91 -11.11 -6.72
CA TRP A 47 10.24 -9.73 -7.13
C TRP A 47 9.09 -8.99 -7.82
N VAL A 48 8.10 -9.72 -8.35
CA VAL A 48 6.99 -9.14 -9.12
C VAL A 48 6.21 -8.12 -8.31
N GLY A 49 5.94 -8.40 -7.04
CA GLY A 49 5.21 -7.49 -6.15
C GLY A 49 5.91 -6.13 -5.98
N ILE A 50 7.23 -6.11 -5.89
CA ILE A 50 8.02 -4.88 -5.73
C ILE A 50 8.10 -4.13 -7.04
N LYS A 51 8.35 -4.83 -8.14
CA LYS A 51 8.36 -4.21 -9.47
C LYS A 51 7.02 -3.56 -9.78
N LEU A 52 5.93 -4.20 -9.38
CA LEU A 52 4.58 -3.62 -9.50
C LEU A 52 4.42 -2.36 -8.64
N LYS A 53 4.87 -2.37 -7.37
CA LYS A 53 4.83 -1.18 -6.50
C LYS A 53 5.69 -0.04 -7.06
N LYS A 54 6.92 -0.34 -7.47
CA LYS A 54 7.84 0.63 -8.10
C LYS A 54 7.22 1.24 -9.36
N TRP A 55 6.62 0.41 -10.22
CA TRP A 55 5.95 0.89 -11.42
C TRP A 55 4.74 1.77 -11.10
N LYS A 56 3.90 1.40 -10.12
CA LYS A 56 2.75 2.22 -9.70
C LYS A 56 3.19 3.59 -9.18
N VAL A 57 4.20 3.63 -8.32
CA VAL A 57 4.74 4.89 -7.74
C VAL A 57 5.35 5.77 -8.83
N ALA A 58 6.09 5.18 -9.79
CA ALA A 58 6.70 5.94 -10.87
C ALA A 58 5.68 6.64 -11.79
N HIS A 59 4.46 6.10 -11.89
CA HIS A 59 3.35 6.68 -12.67
C HIS A 59 2.37 7.50 -11.80
N THR A 60 2.78 7.86 -10.58
CA THR A 60 1.99 8.69 -9.67
C THR A 60 2.69 10.02 -9.44
N TYR A 61 1.98 11.12 -9.69
CA TYR A 61 2.46 12.49 -9.49
C TYR A 61 1.38 13.36 -8.84
N THR A 62 1.76 14.41 -8.14
CA THR A 62 0.85 15.48 -7.69
C THR A 62 0.73 16.61 -8.71
N ASP A 63 -0.33 17.41 -8.59
CA ASP A 63 -0.60 18.60 -9.41
C ASP A 63 0.62 19.52 -9.57
N SER A 64 1.35 19.75 -8.47
CA SER A 64 2.49 20.67 -8.41
C SER A 64 3.79 20.14 -9.06
N GLY A 65 3.83 18.89 -9.52
CA GLY A 65 5.08 18.23 -9.89
C GLY A 65 5.07 17.36 -11.14
N ARG A 66 4.20 17.66 -12.10
CA ARG A 66 4.16 16.97 -13.40
C ARG A 66 5.53 17.03 -14.08
N GLY A 67 6.23 15.89 -14.16
CA GLY A 67 7.56 15.77 -14.76
C GLY A 67 8.72 15.60 -13.76
N MET A 68 8.46 15.67 -12.46
CA MET A 68 9.43 15.27 -11.44
C MET A 68 9.45 13.75 -11.27
N THR A 69 10.61 13.20 -10.92
CA THR A 69 10.78 11.76 -10.75
C THR A 69 10.16 11.30 -9.42
N SER A 70 9.14 10.44 -9.51
CA SER A 70 8.62 9.67 -8.38
C SER A 70 9.28 8.29 -8.36
N TYR A 71 9.78 7.86 -7.21
CA TYR A 71 10.45 6.56 -7.08
C TYR A 71 10.18 5.92 -5.72
N PHE A 72 10.30 4.60 -5.71
CA PHE A 72 10.13 3.78 -4.51
C PHE A 72 11.43 3.02 -4.25
N ASP A 73 12.10 3.37 -3.14
CA ASP A 73 13.41 2.84 -2.76
C ASP A 73 13.33 1.56 -1.92
N GLY A 74 12.12 1.08 -1.61
CA GLY A 74 11.95 -0.11 -0.76
C GLY A 74 12.65 -1.35 -1.33
N GLY A 75 13.40 -2.03 -0.47
CA GLY A 75 14.15 -3.25 -0.79
C GLY A 75 13.34 -4.54 -0.63
N LEU A 76 13.75 -5.60 -1.33
CA LEU A 76 13.10 -6.92 -1.28
C LEU A 76 13.19 -7.58 0.09
N LEU A 77 14.39 -7.62 0.67
CA LEU A 77 14.62 -8.26 1.97
C LEU A 77 13.78 -7.62 3.07
N GLN A 78 13.62 -6.29 3.02
CA GLN A 78 12.77 -5.57 3.97
C GLN A 78 11.31 -5.97 3.80
N LEU A 79 10.79 -5.97 2.57
CA LEU A 79 9.40 -6.37 2.31
C LEU A 79 9.13 -7.82 2.74
N ILE A 80 10.05 -8.75 2.46
CA ILE A 80 9.99 -10.13 2.95
C ILE A 80 9.99 -10.16 4.48
N GLY A 81 10.86 -9.36 5.13
CA GLY A 81 10.94 -9.26 6.58
C GLY A 81 9.63 -8.79 7.21
N TYR A 82 8.99 -7.76 6.65
CA TYR A 82 7.68 -7.31 7.11
C TYR A 82 6.57 -8.33 6.84
N HIS A 83 6.65 -9.11 5.76
CA HIS A 83 5.67 -10.16 5.48
C HIS A 83 5.80 -11.33 6.45
N ILE A 84 7.02 -11.77 6.74
CA ILE A 84 7.31 -12.80 7.74
C ILE A 84 6.91 -12.30 9.12
N LEU A 85 7.26 -11.06 9.48
CA LEU A 85 6.87 -10.45 10.76
C LEU A 85 5.34 -10.34 10.87
N GLY A 86 4.66 -9.92 9.80
CA GLY A 86 3.20 -9.88 9.75
C GLY A 86 2.57 -11.27 9.90
N CYS A 87 3.14 -12.29 9.25
CA CYS A 87 2.71 -13.67 9.39
C CYS A 87 2.92 -14.19 10.82
N LEU A 88 4.11 -13.96 11.39
CA LEU A 88 4.46 -14.34 12.75
C LEU A 88 3.55 -13.64 13.77
N VAL A 89 3.32 -12.33 13.64
CA VAL A 89 2.40 -11.60 14.50
C VAL A 89 0.98 -12.15 14.38
N THR A 90 0.51 -12.41 13.16
CA THR A 90 -0.84 -12.95 12.94
C THR A 90 -1.00 -14.35 13.55
N PHE A 91 0.01 -15.20 13.38
CA PHE A 91 0.06 -16.56 13.91
C PHE A 91 0.16 -16.58 15.44
N CYS A 92 1.09 -15.81 16.02
CA CYS A 92 1.31 -15.75 17.46
C CYS A 92 0.16 -15.10 18.24
N THR A 93 -0.61 -14.20 17.62
CA THR A 93 -1.69 -13.44 18.31
C THR A 93 -3.09 -13.89 17.92
N CYS A 94 -3.23 -15.03 17.23
CA CYS A 94 -4.52 -15.53 16.71
C CYS A 94 -5.33 -14.45 15.96
N GLY A 95 -4.64 -13.57 15.22
CA GLY A 95 -5.26 -12.49 14.44
C GLY A 95 -5.64 -11.20 15.21
N ILE A 96 -5.34 -11.09 16.51
CA ILE A 96 -5.71 -9.90 17.30
C ILE A 96 -4.80 -8.70 16.98
N CYS A 97 -3.52 -8.92 16.66
CA CYS A 97 -2.57 -7.85 16.37
C CYS A 97 -2.45 -7.51 14.88
N LEU A 98 -3.42 -7.88 14.05
CA LEU A 98 -3.52 -7.46 12.64
C LEU A 98 -3.33 -5.94 12.44
N PRO A 99 -4.03 -5.03 13.17
CA PRO A 99 -3.84 -3.59 12.96
C PRO A 99 -2.41 -3.14 13.24
N TRP A 100 -1.70 -3.77 14.18
CA TRP A 100 -0.30 -3.45 14.46
C TRP A 100 0.59 -3.82 13.25
N ALA A 101 0.43 -5.02 12.70
CA ALA A 101 1.13 -5.43 11.48
C ALA A 101 0.85 -4.48 10.31
N TYR A 102 -0.40 -4.06 10.10
CA TYR A 102 -0.76 -3.10 9.06
C TYR A 102 -0.07 -1.75 9.25
N THR A 103 -0.09 -1.17 10.45
CA THR A 103 0.56 0.12 10.71
C THR A 103 2.07 0.09 10.46
N MET A 104 2.76 -1.00 10.81
CA MET A 104 4.18 -1.14 10.53
C MET A 104 4.47 -1.19 9.03
N VAL A 105 3.71 -2.01 8.29
CA VAL A 105 3.86 -2.13 6.83
C VAL A 105 3.58 -0.78 6.17
N TYR A 106 2.51 -0.09 6.55
CA TYR A 106 2.17 1.22 6.00
C TYR A 106 3.24 2.27 6.30
N ASN A 107 3.72 2.33 7.55
CA ASN A 107 4.79 3.25 7.92
C ASN A 107 6.06 3.00 7.08
N TRP A 108 6.44 1.74 6.91
CA TRP A 108 7.59 1.38 6.07
C TRP A 108 7.38 1.75 4.60
N GLU A 109 6.22 1.40 4.02
CA GLU A 109 5.91 1.72 2.63
C GLU A 109 5.94 3.23 2.37
N ILE A 110 5.29 4.01 3.23
CA ILE A 110 5.16 5.46 3.06
C ILE A 110 6.53 6.14 3.16
N LYS A 111 7.35 5.75 4.15
CA LYS A 111 8.72 6.28 4.30
C LYS A 111 9.64 5.99 3.12
N HIS A 112 9.42 4.90 2.40
CA HIS A 112 10.20 4.51 1.22
C HIS A 112 9.57 4.97 -0.10
N THR A 113 8.50 5.75 -0.03
CA THR A 113 7.84 6.31 -1.21
C THR A 113 8.19 7.79 -1.34
N VAL A 114 8.79 8.16 -2.47
CA VAL A 114 9.10 9.55 -2.83
C VAL A 114 8.24 9.92 -4.03
N ILE A 115 7.35 10.89 -3.86
CA ILE A 115 6.54 11.43 -4.96
C ILE A 115 7.01 12.85 -5.24
N ASN A 116 7.29 13.16 -6.51
CA ASN A 116 7.72 14.50 -6.92
C ASN A 116 8.93 15.03 -6.12
N GLY A 117 9.89 14.15 -5.80
CA GLY A 117 11.07 14.49 -4.99
C GLY A 117 10.83 14.70 -3.49
N ARG A 118 9.56 14.68 -3.02
CA ARG A 118 9.22 14.79 -1.60
C ARG A 118 8.98 13.43 -0.96
N ARG A 119 9.60 13.20 0.20
CA ARG A 119 9.39 11.98 0.99
C ARG A 119 8.06 12.08 1.72
N MET A 120 7.29 11.01 1.70
CA MET A 120 6.09 10.93 2.53
C MET A 120 6.43 10.48 3.95
N GLN A 121 5.71 11.02 4.91
CA GLN A 121 5.74 10.58 6.30
C GLN A 121 4.36 10.09 6.75
N PHE A 122 4.40 9.20 7.74
CA PHE A 122 3.23 8.58 8.34
C PHE A 122 3.30 8.73 9.86
N ASP A 123 2.30 9.37 10.47
CA ASP A 123 2.21 9.58 11.92
C ASP A 123 1.19 8.65 12.61
N GLY A 124 0.53 7.79 11.85
CA GLY A 124 -0.51 6.91 12.39
C GLY A 124 0.03 5.90 13.40
N THR A 125 -0.61 5.84 14.57
CA THR A 125 -0.22 4.90 15.65
C THR A 125 -1.03 3.61 15.61
N ALA A 126 -0.39 2.49 15.97
CA ALA A 126 -1.05 1.19 16.04
C ALA A 126 -2.19 1.16 17.07
N VAL A 127 -2.05 1.90 18.17
CA VAL A 127 -3.07 1.98 19.24
C VAL A 127 -4.32 2.69 18.74
N GLU A 128 -4.17 3.78 17.99
CA GLU A 128 -5.30 4.48 17.39
C GLU A 128 -6.02 3.58 16.37
N LEU A 129 -5.26 2.86 15.52
CA LEU A 129 -5.85 1.93 14.58
C LEU A 129 -6.56 0.77 15.30
N PHE A 130 -5.99 0.24 16.38
CA PHE A 130 -6.58 -0.84 17.18
C PHE A 130 -7.95 -0.46 17.77
N GLY A 131 -8.08 0.76 18.29
CA GLY A 131 -9.36 1.26 18.78
C GLY A 131 -10.44 1.33 17.70
N ASN A 132 -10.08 1.76 16.48
CA ASN A 132 -11.00 1.76 15.33
C ASN A 132 -11.28 0.34 14.82
N TRP A 133 -10.28 -0.54 14.87
CA TRP A 133 -10.39 -1.94 14.46
C TRP A 133 -11.43 -2.70 15.27
N ILE A 134 -11.42 -2.54 16.60
CA ILE A 134 -12.43 -3.17 17.48
C ILE A 134 -13.84 -2.67 17.14
N LYS A 135 -14.00 -1.35 16.90
CA LYS A 135 -15.31 -0.78 16.52
C LYS A 135 -15.81 -1.40 15.21
N TRP A 136 -14.94 -1.52 14.20
CA TRP A 136 -15.31 -2.13 12.92
C TRP A 136 -15.57 -3.63 13.04
N PHE A 137 -14.83 -4.33 13.90
CA PHE A 137 -15.05 -5.74 14.17
C PHE A 137 -16.42 -5.98 14.82
N LEU A 138 -16.78 -5.18 15.83
CA LEU A 138 -18.09 -5.25 16.48
C LEU A 138 -19.23 -4.95 15.49
N LEU A 139 -19.09 -3.92 14.66
CA LEU A 139 -20.05 -3.59 13.61
C LEU A 139 -20.20 -4.73 12.58
N THR A 140 -19.09 -5.37 12.21
CA THR A 140 -19.09 -6.53 11.31
C THR A 140 -19.80 -7.71 11.95
N LEU A 141 -19.61 -7.95 13.24
CA LEU A 141 -20.29 -9.03 13.96
C LEU A 141 -21.81 -8.80 14.02
N ILE A 142 -22.24 -7.59 14.37
CA ILE A 142 -23.68 -7.24 14.48
C ILE A 142 -24.39 -7.30 13.13
N THR A 143 -23.69 -6.93 12.05
CA THR A 143 -24.24 -6.91 10.68
C THR A 143 -24.06 -8.24 9.94
N PHE A 144 -23.71 -9.32 10.64
CA PHE A 144 -23.42 -10.64 10.06
C PHE A 144 -22.44 -10.58 8.87
N GLY A 145 -21.40 -9.76 8.97
CA GLY A 145 -20.33 -9.68 7.98
C GLY A 145 -20.51 -8.61 6.90
N ILE A 146 -21.69 -8.02 6.74
CA ILE A 146 -21.97 -7.05 5.67
C ILE A 146 -21.07 -5.80 5.80
N TYR A 147 -20.81 -5.34 7.02
CA TYR A 147 -19.94 -4.19 7.26
C TYR A 147 -18.48 -4.42 6.84
N GLY A 148 -18.04 -5.68 6.67
CA GLY A 148 -16.70 -6.03 6.22
C GLY A 148 -16.33 -5.41 4.87
N PHE A 149 -17.32 -5.20 3.99
CA PHE A 149 -17.11 -4.54 2.69
C PHE A 149 -16.65 -3.08 2.83
N TRP A 150 -17.06 -2.38 3.89
CA TRP A 150 -16.66 -0.99 4.15
C TRP A 150 -15.31 -0.86 4.87
N LEU A 151 -14.85 -1.93 5.52
CA LEU A 151 -13.66 -1.90 6.36
C LEU A 151 -12.41 -1.51 5.55
N GLY A 152 -12.25 -2.03 4.34
CA GLY A 152 -11.15 -1.66 3.44
C GLY A 152 -11.13 -0.18 3.10
N ILE A 153 -12.29 0.41 2.79
CA ILE A 153 -12.41 1.85 2.48
C ILE A 153 -12.10 2.69 3.72
N LYS A 154 -12.58 2.29 4.90
CA LYS A 154 -12.30 2.99 6.16
C LYS A 154 -10.81 2.94 6.52
N LEU A 155 -10.16 1.80 6.30
CA LEU A 155 -8.72 1.64 6.51
C LEU A 155 -7.92 2.55 5.56
N LEU A 156 -8.30 2.61 4.29
CA LEU A 156 -7.69 3.52 3.31
C LEU A 156 -7.84 4.99 3.73
N LYS A 157 -9.04 5.40 4.14
CA LYS A 157 -9.31 6.76 4.64
C LYS A 157 -8.45 7.10 5.86
N TRP A 158 -8.30 6.16 6.79
CA TRP A 158 -7.44 6.35 7.96
C TRP A 158 -5.97 6.47 7.53
N LYS A 159 -5.47 5.59 6.65
CA LYS A 159 -4.10 5.65 6.12
C LYS A 159 -3.81 7.01 5.47
N VAL A 160 -4.70 7.50 4.59
CA VAL A 160 -4.55 8.78 3.90
C VAL A 160 -4.53 9.96 4.89
N LYS A 161 -5.42 9.95 5.90
CA LYS A 161 -5.47 11.01 6.91
C LYS A 161 -4.16 11.19 7.67
N HIS A 162 -3.44 10.09 7.90
CA HIS A 162 -2.17 10.04 8.63
C HIS A 162 -0.94 10.08 7.71
N THR A 163 -1.13 10.36 6.41
CA THR A 163 -0.03 10.48 5.44
C THR A 163 0.11 11.93 5.02
N TYR A 164 1.33 12.47 5.04
CA TYR A 164 1.62 13.82 4.60
C TYR A 164 2.95 13.90 3.85
N PHE A 165 3.10 14.92 3.01
CA PHE A 165 4.38 15.26 2.38
C PHE A 165 5.22 16.11 3.31
N VAL A 166 6.54 15.88 3.29
CA VAL A 166 7.56 16.72 3.95
C VAL A 166 8.31 17.55 2.92
#